data_AF-A0A4Z0J1J3-F1
#
_entry.id   AF-A0A4Z0J1J3-F1
#
_cell.length_a   1.000
_cell.length_b   1.000
_cell.length_c   1.000
_cell.angle_alpha   90.00
_cell.angle_beta   90.00
_cell.angle_gamma   90.00
#
_symmetry.space_group_name_H-M   'P 1'
#
loop_
_entity.id
_entity.type
_entity.pdbx_description
1 polymer ?
#
loop_
_entity_poly.entity_id
_entity_poly.type
_entity_poly.pdbx_seq_one_letter_code
_entity_poly.pdbx_strand_id
1 'polypeptide(L)'
;MLVLFRHAFIVLAAVPLIAGSIPAEAVPKSTDPLGPESAQSLDIRPRQIASEEFVTGKNSVRISVEGLYPDEEVRLDVDAAPREIDDFQQTKRVGQNGSVTFDVMGVSASDPNRYAGNYRAQVITIGGDRTERMTAAFTVIAVAPHTDRLKLDSVPR
;
A
#
# COMPACT_ATOMS: atom_id res chain seq x y z
N MET A 1 20.53 0.23 -24.86
CA MET A 1 19.40 -0.48 -25.49
C MET A 1 18.26 0.51 -25.58
N LEU A 2 17.95 0.95 -26.80
CA LEU A 2 17.00 2.04 -27.11
C LEU A 2 15.66 1.40 -27.48
N VAL A 3 14.56 1.71 -26.78
CA VAL A 3 13.23 1.19 -27.10
C VAL A 3 12.34 2.35 -27.56
N LEU A 4 11.99 2.29 -28.84
CA LEU A 4 11.10 3.21 -29.57
C LEU A 4 9.65 3.07 -29.07
N PHE A 5 9.01 4.20 -28.76
CA PHE A 5 7.56 4.31 -28.68
C PHE A 5 6.97 4.42 -30.10
N ARG A 6 6.04 3.52 -30.47
CA ARG A 6 5.15 3.72 -31.62
C ARG A 6 3.77 4.15 -31.13
N HIS A 7 3.50 5.45 -31.27
CA HIS A 7 2.16 6.02 -31.15
C HIS A 7 1.43 5.87 -32.48
N ALA A 8 0.30 5.17 -32.49
CA ALA A 8 -0.64 5.17 -33.60
C ALA A 8 -1.63 6.34 -33.42
N PHE A 9 -1.70 7.17 -34.46
CA PHE A 9 -2.60 8.31 -34.62
C PHE A 9 -4.08 7.89 -34.69
N ILE A 10 -4.96 8.61 -34.01
CA ILE A 10 -6.40 8.68 -34.35
C ILE A 10 -6.74 10.14 -34.66
N VAL A 11 -7.31 10.33 -35.84
CA VAL A 11 -7.86 11.57 -36.40
C VAL A 11 -9.33 11.68 -35.98
N LEU A 12 -9.82 12.85 -35.51
CA LEU A 12 -11.09 13.43 -36.01
C LEU A 12 -11.45 14.84 -35.50
N ALA A 13 -11.73 15.71 -36.48
CA ALA A 13 -12.76 16.76 -36.56
C ALA A 13 -12.86 17.88 -35.49
N ALA A 14 -12.68 19.11 -35.99
CA ALA A 14 -13.15 20.36 -35.39
C ALA A 14 -14.68 20.51 -35.54
N VAL A 15 -15.35 20.97 -34.47
CA VAL A 15 -16.74 21.43 -34.44
C VAL A 15 -16.77 22.75 -33.65
N PRO A 16 -17.47 23.81 -34.11
CA PRO A 16 -17.29 25.15 -33.58
C PRO A 16 -18.04 25.40 -32.26
N LEU A 17 -17.47 26.31 -31.48
CA LEU A 17 -17.92 26.84 -30.19
C LEU A 17 -19.23 27.64 -30.35
N ILE A 18 -20.32 27.20 -29.71
CA ILE A 18 -21.51 28.04 -29.49
C ILE A 18 -21.77 28.13 -27.98
N ALA A 19 -21.68 29.36 -27.47
CA ALA A 19 -22.01 29.71 -26.10
C ALA A 19 -23.53 29.65 -25.90
N GLY A 20 -23.99 28.83 -24.96
CA GLY A 20 -25.37 28.76 -24.51
C GLY A 20 -25.45 27.92 -23.24
N SER A 21 -25.91 28.54 -22.15
CA SER A 21 -26.09 27.92 -20.83
C SER A 21 -26.88 26.61 -20.90
N ILE A 22 -26.29 25.52 -20.40
CA ILE A 22 -27.01 24.27 -20.10
C ILE A 22 -27.16 24.18 -18.57
N PRO A 23 -28.38 24.05 -18.03
CA PRO A 23 -28.55 23.65 -16.63
C PRO A 23 -27.99 22.23 -16.43
N ALA A 24 -27.53 21.94 -15.22
CA ALA A 24 -26.94 20.65 -14.84
C ALA A 24 -27.97 19.51 -14.92
N GLU A 25 -28.16 18.98 -16.13
CA GLU A 25 -29.00 17.82 -16.40
C GLU A 25 -28.12 16.56 -16.50
N ALA A 26 -28.42 15.61 -15.61
CA ALA A 26 -28.13 14.18 -15.67
C ALA A 26 -26.89 13.73 -16.47
N VAL A 27 -25.79 13.45 -15.77
CA VAL A 27 -24.68 12.66 -16.34
C VAL A 27 -25.22 11.29 -16.76
N PRO A 28 -25.18 10.94 -18.07
CA PRO A 28 -25.68 9.67 -18.55
C PRO A 28 -24.79 8.54 -18.02
N LYS A 29 -25.42 7.44 -17.58
CA LYS A 29 -24.75 6.14 -17.37
C LYS A 29 -24.09 5.72 -18.68
N SER A 30 -22.77 5.88 -18.79
CA SER A 30 -22.01 5.28 -19.89
C SER A 30 -21.99 3.77 -19.72
N THR A 31 -22.81 3.10 -20.53
CA THR A 31 -22.67 1.69 -20.88
C THR A 31 -21.56 1.59 -21.94
N ASP A 32 -20.34 1.32 -21.51
CA ASP A 32 -19.25 0.83 -22.36
C ASP A 32 -19.01 -0.64 -22.00
N PRO A 33 -18.83 -1.57 -22.96
CA PRO A 33 -18.50 -2.96 -22.66
C PRO A 33 -17.02 -3.07 -22.26
N LEU A 34 -16.67 -2.45 -21.13
CA LEU A 34 -15.38 -2.56 -20.49
C LEU A 34 -15.32 -3.96 -19.87
N GLY A 35 -14.56 -4.87 -20.49
CA GLY A 35 -14.05 -6.05 -19.80
C GLY A 35 -13.46 -5.63 -18.45
N PRO A 36 -13.55 -6.46 -17.39
CA PRO A 36 -13.59 -6.00 -16.01
C PRO A 36 -12.51 -4.94 -15.74
N GLU A 37 -12.94 -3.68 -15.74
CA GLU A 37 -12.25 -2.61 -15.03
C GLU A 37 -12.43 -2.89 -13.55
N SER A 38 -11.86 -4.00 -13.08
CA SER A 38 -11.71 -4.26 -11.66
C SER A 38 -10.85 -3.13 -11.14
N ALA A 39 -11.50 -2.10 -10.60
CA ALA A 39 -10.86 -1.00 -9.91
C ALA A 39 -10.02 -1.63 -8.80
N GLN A 40 -8.71 -1.71 -9.04
CA GLN A 40 -7.80 -2.32 -8.09
C GLN A 40 -7.86 -1.54 -6.78
N SER A 41 -8.02 -2.26 -5.69
CA SER A 41 -8.13 -1.67 -4.37
C SER A 41 -6.93 -2.11 -3.55
N LEU A 42 -6.22 -1.13 -2.96
CA LEU A 42 -5.15 -1.35 -2.00
C LEU A 42 -5.63 -0.89 -0.63
N ASP A 43 -5.66 -1.80 0.33
CA ASP A 43 -5.92 -1.48 1.73
C ASP A 43 -4.74 -1.85 2.61
N ILE A 44 -4.45 -1.00 3.59
CA ILE A 44 -3.43 -1.22 4.61
C ILE A 44 -4.01 -0.99 6.00
N ARG A 45 -3.92 -1.99 6.88
CA ARG A 45 -4.43 -1.91 8.25
C ARG A 45 -3.56 -2.67 9.24
N PRO A 46 -3.28 -2.10 10.43
CA PRO A 46 -3.52 -0.69 10.78
C PRO A 46 -2.52 0.25 10.07
N ARG A 47 -2.89 1.53 9.89
CA ARG A 47 -1.98 2.57 9.36
C ARG A 47 -0.98 3.07 10.40
N GLN A 48 -1.29 2.88 11.68
CA GLN A 48 -0.43 3.18 12.80
C GLN A 48 -0.44 2.00 13.76
N ILE A 49 0.74 1.55 14.18
CA ILE A 49 0.90 0.43 15.10
C ILE A 49 1.97 0.79 16.13
N ALA A 50 1.77 0.37 17.38
CA ALA A 50 2.80 0.50 18.40
C ALA A 50 3.97 -0.44 18.10
N SER A 51 5.19 -0.03 18.38
CA SER A 51 6.40 -0.83 18.17
C SER A 51 6.32 -2.20 18.84
N GLU A 52 5.79 -2.26 20.06
CA GLU A 52 5.58 -3.51 20.82
C GLU A 52 4.57 -4.43 20.13
N GLU A 53 3.47 -3.88 19.64
CA GLU A 53 2.43 -4.64 18.93
C GLU A 53 2.97 -5.18 17.60
N PHE A 54 3.82 -4.42 16.91
CA PHE A 54 4.41 -4.76 15.62
C PHE A 54 5.36 -5.98 15.66
N VAL A 55 5.96 -6.29 16.82
CA VAL A 55 6.94 -7.40 16.97
C VAL A 55 6.37 -8.62 17.68
N THR A 56 5.19 -8.52 18.31
CA THR A 56 4.61 -9.63 19.09
C THR A 56 3.93 -10.70 18.22
N GLY A 57 3.82 -10.48 16.91
CA GLY A 57 3.14 -11.38 15.97
C GLY A 57 1.62 -11.45 16.15
N LYS A 58 1.07 -10.81 17.21
CA LYS A 58 -0.38 -10.69 17.44
C LYS A 58 -1.00 -9.64 16.55
N ASN A 59 -0.26 -8.58 16.26
CA ASN A 59 -0.68 -7.49 15.38
C ASN A 59 0.37 -7.28 14.29
N SER A 60 -0.02 -7.55 13.04
CA SER A 60 0.75 -7.27 11.83
C SER A 60 0.15 -6.08 11.09
N VAL A 61 0.97 -5.40 10.30
CA VAL A 61 0.45 -4.51 9.27
C VAL A 61 0.05 -5.38 8.08
N ARG A 62 -1.25 -5.50 7.88
CA ARG A 62 -1.83 -6.25 6.78
C ARG A 62 -2.01 -5.34 5.57
N ILE A 63 -1.49 -5.77 4.44
CA ILE A 63 -1.64 -5.10 3.14
C ILE A 63 -2.42 -6.05 2.24
N SER A 64 -3.61 -5.64 1.82
CA SER A 64 -4.48 -6.41 0.94
C SER A 64 -4.64 -5.69 -0.38
N VAL A 65 -4.53 -6.45 -1.47
CA VAL A 65 -4.84 -5.97 -2.82
C VAL A 65 -5.91 -6.84 -3.42
N GLU A 66 -6.92 -6.20 -4.02
CA GLU A 66 -8.05 -6.84 -4.67
C GLU A 66 -8.19 -6.34 -6.11
N GLY A 67 -8.85 -7.13 -6.95
CA GLY A 67 -9.06 -6.80 -8.37
C GLY A 67 -7.87 -7.18 -9.25
N LEU A 68 -7.07 -8.15 -8.82
CA LEU A 68 -5.94 -8.69 -9.56
C LEU A 68 -6.33 -9.96 -10.34
N TYR A 69 -5.52 -10.35 -11.32
CA TYR A 69 -5.75 -11.59 -12.04
C TYR A 69 -5.28 -12.79 -11.20
N PRO A 70 -6.03 -13.91 -11.18
CA PRO A 70 -5.61 -15.12 -10.47
C PRO A 70 -4.30 -15.66 -11.04
N ASP A 71 -3.46 -16.22 -10.17
CA ASP A 71 -2.12 -16.75 -10.49
C ASP A 71 -1.08 -15.72 -10.96
N GLU A 72 -1.43 -14.43 -11.01
CA GLU A 72 -0.47 -13.34 -11.25
C GLU A 72 0.54 -13.24 -10.10
N GLU A 73 1.79 -12.86 -10.38
CA GLU A 73 2.78 -12.59 -9.34
C GLU A 73 2.71 -11.13 -8.89
N VAL A 74 2.78 -10.93 -7.58
CA VAL A 74 2.78 -9.62 -6.96
C VAL A 74 3.94 -9.54 -5.99
N ARG A 75 4.74 -8.48 -6.12
CA ARG A 75 5.81 -8.16 -5.18
C ARG A 75 5.43 -6.99 -4.31
N LEU A 76 5.64 -7.16 -3.01
CA LEU A 76 5.66 -6.11 -2.03
C LEU A 76 7.11 -5.70 -1.76
N ASP A 77 7.41 -4.42 -1.92
CA ASP A 77 8.63 -3.76 -1.46
C ASP A 77 8.28 -2.80 -0.33
N VAL A 78 8.93 -2.89 0.82
CA VAL A 78 8.74 -1.99 1.96
C VAL A 78 10.04 -1.26 2.25
N ASP A 79 10.04 0.04 1.96
CA ASP A 79 11.13 0.94 2.33
C ASP A 79 10.96 1.38 3.79
N ALA A 80 11.98 1.14 4.60
CA ALA A 80 12.03 1.66 5.97
C ALA A 80 12.73 3.03 5.98
N ALA A 81 12.02 4.08 6.40
CA ALA A 81 12.67 5.36 6.69
C ALA A 81 13.73 5.28 7.81
N PRO A 82 13.57 4.50 8.90
CA PRO A 82 14.66 4.23 9.81
C PRO A 82 15.73 3.40 9.09
N ARG A 83 16.88 4.03 8.80
CA ARG A 83 17.97 3.45 7.99
C ARG A 83 18.64 2.22 8.62
N GLU A 84 18.37 1.96 9.90
CA GLU A 84 18.92 0.82 10.64
C GLU A 84 18.13 -0.47 10.38
N ILE A 85 17.00 -0.39 9.67
CA ILE A 85 16.15 -1.51 9.30
C ILE A 85 16.37 -1.82 7.82
N ASP A 86 16.71 -3.08 7.53
CA ASP A 86 16.80 -3.56 6.15
C ASP A 86 15.45 -3.46 5.44
N ASP A 87 15.50 -3.13 4.15
CA ASP A 87 14.31 -3.14 3.31
C ASP A 87 13.71 -4.55 3.24
N PHE A 88 12.37 -4.62 3.24
CA PHE A 88 11.65 -5.89 3.21
C PHE A 88 11.04 -6.11 1.83
N GLN A 89 11.28 -7.29 1.25
CA GLN A 89 10.71 -7.69 -0.03
C GLN A 89 10.01 -9.03 0.10
N GLN A 90 8.81 -9.15 -0.48
CA GLN A 90 8.07 -10.41 -0.51
C GLN A 90 7.28 -10.54 -1.82
N THR A 91 7.44 -11.68 -2.50
CA THR A 91 6.63 -12.01 -3.67
C THR A 91 5.61 -13.08 -3.31
N LYS A 92 4.37 -12.90 -3.76
CA LYS A 92 3.28 -13.88 -3.63
C LYS A 92 2.51 -13.98 -4.94
N ARG A 93 1.90 -15.14 -5.17
CA ARG A 93 0.89 -15.30 -6.22
C ARG A 93 -0.49 -14.87 -5.73
N VAL A 94 -1.24 -14.25 -6.61
CA VAL A 94 -2.63 -13.87 -6.38
C VAL A 94 -3.49 -15.11 -6.27
N GLY A 95 -4.37 -15.14 -5.28
CA GLY A 95 -5.32 -16.22 -5.08
C GLY A 95 -6.35 -16.28 -6.21
N GLN A 96 -7.06 -17.40 -6.30
CA GLN A 96 -8.12 -17.60 -7.30
C GLN A 96 -9.28 -16.60 -7.19
N ASN A 97 -9.40 -15.92 -6.06
CA ASN A 97 -10.37 -14.86 -5.82
C ASN A 97 -9.91 -13.47 -6.33
N GLY A 98 -8.75 -13.38 -6.99
CA GLY A 98 -8.21 -12.11 -7.49
C GLY A 98 -7.71 -11.18 -6.38
N SER A 99 -7.33 -11.76 -5.23
CA SER A 99 -6.78 -11.01 -4.10
C SER A 99 -5.46 -11.58 -3.59
N VAL A 100 -4.65 -10.73 -2.99
CA VAL A 100 -3.43 -11.12 -2.29
C VAL A 100 -3.31 -10.34 -1.00
N THR A 101 -2.77 -10.99 0.03
CA THR A 101 -2.55 -10.38 1.34
C THR A 101 -1.11 -10.60 1.78
N PHE A 102 -0.48 -9.53 2.26
CA PHE A 102 0.85 -9.51 2.86
C PHE A 102 0.73 -9.10 4.32
N ASP A 103 1.53 -9.73 5.17
CA ASP A 103 1.64 -9.38 6.59
C ASP A 103 3.07 -8.90 6.84
N VAL A 104 3.19 -7.68 7.33
CA VAL A 104 4.47 -7.04 7.67
C VAL A 104 4.56 -6.93 9.19
N MET A 105 5.62 -7.49 9.76
CA MET A 105 5.88 -7.49 11.20
C MET A 105 7.38 -7.43 11.48
N GLY A 106 7.76 -6.94 12.66
CA GLY A 106 9.15 -6.93 13.08
C GLY A 106 9.57 -8.30 13.63
N VAL A 107 10.79 -8.71 13.33
CA VAL A 107 11.34 -10.02 13.74
C VAL A 107 12.00 -10.03 15.12
N SER A 108 12.33 -8.85 15.67
CA SER A 108 13.09 -8.72 16.92
C SER A 108 12.28 -8.06 18.02
N ALA A 109 11.75 -8.86 18.94
CA ALA A 109 11.01 -8.34 20.10
C ALA A 109 11.90 -7.75 21.21
N SER A 110 13.21 -7.99 21.17
CA SER A 110 14.15 -7.52 22.21
C SER A 110 14.35 -6.00 22.23
N ASP A 111 14.10 -5.34 21.09
CA ASP A 111 14.16 -3.88 20.98
C ASP A 111 13.08 -3.40 20.00
N PRO A 112 11.80 -3.34 20.42
CA PRO A 112 10.70 -2.99 19.53
C PRO A 112 10.85 -1.58 18.96
N ASN A 113 11.38 -0.65 19.75
CA ASN A 113 11.46 0.77 19.40
C ASN A 113 12.42 1.07 18.23
N ARG A 114 13.34 0.17 17.89
CA ARG A 114 14.14 0.29 16.65
C ARG A 114 13.29 0.33 15.37
N TYR A 115 12.10 -0.26 15.43
CA TYR A 115 11.17 -0.26 14.31
C TYR A 115 10.34 1.02 14.24
N ALA A 116 10.44 1.95 15.19
CA ALA A 116 9.67 3.17 15.16
C ALA A 116 10.09 4.06 13.98
N GLY A 117 9.10 4.51 13.20
CA GLY A 117 9.34 5.30 12.01
C GLY A 117 8.26 5.17 10.96
N ASN A 118 8.48 5.85 9.84
CA ASN A 118 7.60 5.80 8.68
C ASN A 118 8.05 4.71 7.71
N TYR A 119 7.09 4.01 7.15
CA TYR A 119 7.31 2.95 6.18
C TYR A 119 6.49 3.24 4.93
N ARG A 120 7.10 2.97 3.77
CA ARG A 120 6.43 3.07 2.47
C ARG A 120 6.38 1.68 1.85
N ALA A 121 5.17 1.16 1.67
CA ALA A 121 4.91 -0.08 0.99
C ALA A 121 4.58 0.19 -0.48
N GLN A 122 5.24 -0.52 -1.38
CA GLN A 122 5.00 -0.49 -2.82
C GLN A 122 4.61 -1.90 -3.25
N VAL A 123 3.40 -2.03 -3.79
CA VAL A 123 2.92 -3.28 -4.38
C VAL A 123 3.06 -3.16 -5.89
N ILE A 124 3.71 -4.14 -6.49
CA ILE A 124 4.05 -4.17 -7.92
C ILE A 124 3.53 -5.49 -8.49
N THR A 125 2.69 -5.41 -9.52
CA THR A 125 2.32 -6.61 -10.29
C THR A 125 3.46 -7.00 -11.23
N ILE A 126 3.81 -8.29 -11.25
CA ILE A 126 4.92 -8.87 -12.00
C ILE A 126 4.37 -9.95 -12.93
N GLY A 127 4.79 -9.92 -14.19
CA GLY A 127 4.63 -11.05 -15.10
C GLY A 127 3.33 -11.08 -15.91
N GLY A 128 2.47 -10.07 -15.83
CA GLY A 128 1.36 -9.85 -16.75
C GLY A 128 1.70 -8.91 -17.92
N ASP A 129 0.73 -8.70 -18.82
CA ASP A 129 0.78 -7.65 -19.86
C ASP A 129 0.71 -6.22 -19.28
N ARG A 130 0.53 -6.11 -17.96
CA ARG A 130 0.41 -4.86 -17.22
C ARG A 130 1.37 -4.88 -16.03
N THR A 131 2.04 -3.75 -15.81
CA THR A 131 2.79 -3.49 -14.58
C THR A 131 2.14 -2.31 -13.89
N GLU A 132 1.46 -2.58 -12.79
CA GLU A 132 0.82 -1.57 -11.97
C GLU A 132 1.60 -1.45 -10.66
N ARG A 133 1.68 -0.22 -10.17
CA ARG A 133 2.32 0.11 -8.89
C ARG A 133 1.31 0.82 -8.01
N MET A 134 1.11 0.28 -6.83
CA MET A 134 0.27 0.86 -5.81
C MET A 134 1.12 1.15 -4.57
N THR A 135 0.94 2.33 -3.98
CA THR A 135 1.74 2.76 -2.83
C THR A 135 0.85 2.96 -1.62
N ALA A 136 1.28 2.44 -0.48
CA ALA A 136 0.70 2.69 0.82
C ALA A 136 1.79 3.13 1.80
N ALA A 137 1.36 3.74 2.89
CA ALA A 137 2.25 4.11 3.98
C ALA A 137 1.63 3.70 5.32
N PHE A 138 2.50 3.35 6.26
CA PHE A 138 2.15 3.13 7.65
C PHE A 138 3.26 3.66 8.56
N THR A 139 2.92 3.88 9.82
CA THR A 139 3.86 4.39 10.83
C THR A 139 3.88 3.44 12.01
N VAL A 140 5.09 3.12 12.46
CA VAL A 140 5.31 2.43 13.74
C VAL A 140 5.64 3.48 14.79
N ILE A 141 4.87 3.51 15.86
CA ILE A 141 4.99 4.50 16.94
C ILE A 141 5.85 3.90 18.05
N ALA A 142 6.90 4.61 18.46
CA ALA A 142 7.70 4.23 19.61
C ALA A 142 6.82 4.25 20.88
N VAL A 143 6.86 3.18 21.65
CA VAL A 143 6.26 3.14 22.98
C VAL A 143 7.32 3.58 23.96
N ALA A 144 7.01 4.56 24.81
CA ALA A 144 7.93 4.97 25.85
C ALA A 144 8.25 3.74 26.71
N PRO A 145 9.54 3.46 27.02
CA PRO A 145 9.85 2.37 27.92
C PRO A 145 9.06 2.61 29.21
N HIS A 146 8.39 1.57 29.70
CA HIS A 146 7.78 1.56 31.02
C HIS A 146 8.89 1.85 32.05
N THR A 147 9.13 3.13 32.28
CA THR A 147 10.04 3.57 33.30
C THR A 147 9.24 3.41 34.56
N ASP A 148 9.40 2.26 35.21
CA ASP A 148 8.93 2.00 36.57
C ASP A 148 9.58 3.04 37.48
N ARG A 149 9.00 4.23 37.51
CA ARG A 149 9.40 5.36 38.35
C ARG A 149 8.69 5.24 39.71
N LEU A 150 8.52 4.00 40.18
CA LEU A 150 8.11 3.66 41.55
C LEU A 150 9.32 3.14 42.33
N LYS A 151 10.44 3.85 42.23
CA LYS A 151 11.47 3.89 43.29
C LYS A 151 11.56 5.30 43.86
N LEU A 152 10.42 5.88 44.24
CA LEU A 152 10.38 7.13 45.01
C LEU A 152 9.66 6.96 46.36
N ASP A 153 9.58 5.74 46.89
CA ASP A 153 9.09 5.48 48.26
C ASP A 153 10.23 5.07 49.21
N SER A 154 11.48 5.35 48.86
CA SER A 154 12.62 5.08 49.74
C SER A 154 13.41 6.35 50.03
N VAL A 155 13.22 6.82 51.28
CA VAL A 155 14.03 7.73 52.11
C VAL A 155 13.45 9.17 52.23
N PRO A 156 13.35 9.80 53.43
CA PRO A 156 13.41 9.31 54.82
C PRO A 156 12.30 9.85 55.78
N ARG A 157 12.15 9.23 56.96
CA ARG A 157 12.12 9.96 58.24
C ARG A 157 12.89 9.19 59.28
#